data_AF-A0A8X7TV90-F1
#
_entry.id   AF-A0A8X7TV90-F1
#
_cell.length_a   1.000
_cell.length_b   1.000
_cell.length_c   1.000
_cell.angle_alpha   90.00
_cell.angle_beta   90.00
_cell.angle_gamma   90.00
#
_symmetry.space_group_name_H-M   'P 1'
#
loop_
_entity.id
_entity.type
_entity.pdbx_description
1 polymer ?
#
loop_
_entity_poly.entity_id
_entity_poly.type
_entity_poly.pdbx_seq_one_letter_code
_entity_poly.pdbx_strand_id
1 'polypeptide(L)'
;MMMLARKPAWLEGLMAETFFSSCGIHESRRKSEKNVFCLLCCLSVCPHCLTSHRSHPLLQVRRYVYHDVVRLSDLEKLIDCSYIQVILATLRSLIVDKVCH
;
A
#
# COMPACT_ATOMS: atom_id res chain seq x y z
N MET A 1 7.00 -5.89 -31.36
CA MET A 1 7.86 -5.73 -30.16
C MET A 1 6.95 -5.42 -28.98
N MET A 2 6.52 -6.43 -28.22
CA MET A 2 5.65 -6.21 -27.07
C MET A 2 6.49 -5.57 -25.95
N MET A 3 6.22 -4.32 -25.62
CA MET A 3 6.74 -3.73 -24.38
C MET A 3 6.16 -4.55 -23.23
N LEU A 4 7.00 -5.39 -22.60
CA LEU A 4 6.71 -5.88 -21.25
C LEU A 4 6.52 -4.63 -20.39
N ALA A 5 5.27 -4.28 -20.09
CA ALA A 5 4.94 -3.21 -19.18
C ALA A 5 5.53 -3.60 -17.81
N ARG A 6 6.75 -3.11 -17.52
CA ARG A 6 7.39 -3.31 -16.22
C ARG A 6 6.45 -2.68 -15.19
N LYS A 7 6.05 -3.47 -14.20
CA LYS A 7 5.25 -2.97 -13.09
C LYS A 7 6.02 -1.83 -12.43
N PRO A 8 5.35 -0.75 -12.02
CA PRO A 8 6.04 0.32 -11.31
C PRO A 8 6.56 -0.21 -9.97
N ALA A 9 7.72 0.27 -9.53
CA ALA A 9 8.41 -0.23 -8.34
C ALA A 9 7.52 -0.19 -7.07
N TRP A 10 6.67 0.83 -6.94
CA TRP A 10 5.73 0.92 -5.82
C TRP A 10 4.73 -0.24 -5.80
N LEU A 11 4.32 -0.75 -6.97
CA LEU A 11 3.38 -1.87 -7.08
C LEU A 11 4.08 -3.19 -6.72
N GLU A 12 5.33 -3.36 -7.18
CA GLU A 12 6.15 -4.51 -6.79
C GLU A 12 6.40 -4.54 -5.28
N GLY A 13 6.79 -3.39 -4.70
CA GLY A 13 6.96 -3.23 -3.26
C GLY A 13 5.67 -3.51 -2.48
N LEU A 14 4.54 -2.93 -2.92
CA LEU A 14 3.24 -3.13 -2.26
C LEU A 14 2.81 -4.61 -2.23
N MET A 15 3.07 -5.36 -3.31
CA MET A 15 2.73 -6.78 -3.39
C MET A 15 3.68 -7.68 -2.59
N ALA A 16 4.94 -7.29 -2.42
CA ALA A 16 5.95 -8.06 -1.69
C ALA A 16 5.94 -7.79 -0.17
N GLU A 17 5.28 -6.72 0.26
CA GLU A 17 5.32 -6.24 1.64
C GLU A 17 4.43 -7.08 2.57
N THR A 18 4.91 -7.28 3.80
CA THR A 18 4.14 -7.91 4.89
C THR A 18 3.69 -6.85 5.89
N PHE A 19 2.46 -6.36 5.71
CA PHE A 19 1.90 -5.32 6.57
C PHE A 19 1.62 -5.83 7.99
N PHE A 20 1.53 -4.87 8.90
CA PHE A 20 1.29 -5.06 10.34
C PHE A 20 2.43 -5.78 11.08
N SER A 21 3.61 -5.88 10.47
CA SER A 21 4.85 -6.22 11.17
C SER A 21 5.30 -5.07 12.09
N SER A 22 6.03 -5.39 13.15
CA SER A 22 6.58 -4.38 14.06
C SER A 22 7.60 -3.49 13.36
N CYS A 23 7.55 -2.18 13.61
CA CYS A 23 8.60 -1.26 13.17
C CYS A 23 9.87 -1.46 14.01
N GLY A 24 11.01 -1.78 13.39
CA GLY A 24 12.28 -1.98 14.10
C GLY A 24 12.83 -0.72 14.80
N ILE A 25 12.42 0.49 14.38
CA ILE A 25 12.86 1.75 15.03
C ILE A 25 11.94 2.10 16.20
N HIS A 26 10.64 1.80 16.09
CA HIS A 26 9.60 2.23 17.02
C HIS A 26 8.94 1.05 17.76
N GLU A 27 9.60 -0.10 17.85
CA GLU A 27 9.02 -1.36 18.32
C GLU A 27 8.38 -1.23 19.71
N SER A 28 9.04 -0.51 20.63
CA SER A 28 8.60 -0.29 22.01
C SER A 28 7.43 0.69 22.17
N ARG A 29 7.00 1.37 21.09
CA ARG A 29 5.90 2.33 21.13
C ARG A 29 4.57 1.65 20.82
N ARG A 30 3.50 2.15 21.44
CA ARG A 30 2.13 1.78 21.00
C ARG A 30 1.93 2.20 19.55
N LYS A 31 1.20 1.38 18.77
CA LYS A 31 1.00 1.57 17.32
C LYS A 31 2.31 1.57 16.53
N SER A 32 3.21 0.64 16.85
CA SER A 32 4.47 0.41 16.14
C SER A 32 4.31 -0.42 14.87
N GLU A 33 3.13 -0.99 14.64
CA GLU A 33 2.82 -1.79 13.45
C GLU A 33 2.92 -0.96 12.17
N LYS A 34 3.53 -1.54 11.14
CA LYS A 34 3.65 -0.93 9.83
C LYS A 34 2.37 -1.12 9.02
N ASN A 35 1.51 -0.11 9.01
CA ASN A 35 0.20 -0.14 8.35
C ASN A 35 0.03 0.95 7.29
N VAL A 36 1.11 1.65 6.93
CA VAL A 36 1.12 2.65 5.87
C VAL A 36 2.20 2.26 4.86
N PHE A 37 1.91 2.32 3.56
CA PHE A 37 2.88 2.11 2.51
C PHE A 37 3.29 3.44 1.90
N CYS A 38 4.59 3.68 1.76
CA CYS A 38 5.10 4.86 1.06
C CYS A 38 5.39 4.52 -0.40
N LEU A 39 4.66 5.12 -1.34
CA LEU A 39 4.82 4.81 -2.77
C LEU A 39 6.17 5.31 -3.31
N LEU A 40 6.72 6.39 -2.74
CA LEU A 40 8.03 6.90 -3.15
C LEU A 40 9.17 6.02 -2.63
N CYS A 41 9.11 5.62 -1.37
CA CYS A 41 10.16 4.80 -0.75
C CYS A 41 9.96 3.29 -0.99
N CYS A 42 8.82 2.89 -1.54
CA CYS A 42 8.44 1.50 -1.80
C CYS A 42 8.54 0.59 -0.55
N LEU A 43 8.14 1.10 0.62
CA LEU A 43 8.28 0.39 1.89
C LEU A 43 7.11 0.65 2.85
N SER A 44 6.83 -0.31 3.72
CA SER A 44 5.89 -0.14 4.84
C SER A 44 6.49 0.65 6.01
N VAL A 45 5.67 1.51 6.61
CA VAL A 45 6.01 2.36 7.75
C VAL A 45 4.92 2.34 8.81
N CYS A 46 5.28 2.60 10.06
CA CYS A 46 4.33 2.80 11.14
C CYS A 46 3.92 4.28 11.26
N PRO A 47 2.85 4.60 12.00
CA PRO A 47 2.38 5.98 12.22
C PRO A 47 3.44 6.94 12.77
N HIS A 48 4.43 6.43 13.53
CA HIS A 48 5.50 7.25 14.08
C HIS A 48 6.54 7.67 13.02
N CYS A 49 6.71 6.87 11.96
CA CYS A 49 7.62 7.17 10.87
C CYS A 49 7.06 8.21 9.88
N LEU A 50 5.75 8.53 9.95
CA LEU A 50 5.12 9.47 9.01
C LEU A 50 5.76 10.87 9.03
N THR A 51 6.37 11.26 10.15
CA THR A 51 7.09 12.53 10.28
C THR A 51 8.27 12.64 9.30
N SER A 52 8.92 11.52 8.98
CA SER A 52 10.00 11.45 7.99
C SER A 52 9.49 11.33 6.55
N HIS A 53 8.19 11.08 6.36
CA HIS A 53 7.54 10.87 5.06
C HIS A 53 6.47 11.92 4.75
N ARG A 54 6.51 13.11 5.40
CA ARG A 54 5.45 14.13 5.32
C ARG A 54 5.10 14.58 3.90
N SER A 55 6.07 14.60 3.01
CA SER A 55 5.90 15.02 1.61
C SER A 55 5.71 13.84 0.64
N HIS A 56 5.68 12.61 1.13
CA HIS A 56 5.60 11.44 0.27
C HIS A 56 4.15 11.01 0.03
N PRO A 57 3.85 10.37 -1.11
CA PRO A 57 2.59 9.67 -1.33
C PRO A 57 2.49 8.48 -0.37
N LEU A 58 1.52 8.53 0.54
CA LEU A 58 1.32 7.55 1.61
C LEU A 58 -0.04 6.88 1.48
N LEU A 59 -0.04 5.55 1.48
CA LEU A 59 -1.23 4.72 1.31
C LEU A 59 -1.53 3.97 2.61
N GLN A 60 -2.70 4.22 3.19
CA GLN A 60 -3.12 3.50 4.39
C GLN A 60 -3.59 2.09 4.03
N VAL A 61 -2.96 1.08 4.62
CA VAL A 61 -3.40 -0.30 4.57
C VAL A 61 -4.21 -0.62 5.82
N ARG A 62 -5.30 -1.37 5.64
CA ARG A 62 -6.22 -1.79 6.70
C ARG A 62 -6.29 -3.30 6.69
N ARG A 63 -6.45 -3.93 7.85
CA ARG A 63 -6.67 -5.37 7.94
C ARG A 63 -8.17 -5.63 8.09
N TYR A 64 -8.75 -6.38 7.17
CA TYR A 64 -10.11 -6.87 7.28
C TYR A 64 -10.09 -8.40 7.36
N VAL A 65 -10.42 -8.92 8.54
CA VAL A 65 -10.32 -10.35 8.87
C VAL A 65 -8.89 -10.86 8.64
N TYR A 66 -8.61 -11.45 7.48
CA TYR A 66 -7.29 -12.01 7.11
C TYR A 66 -6.65 -11.33 5.89
N HIS A 67 -7.26 -10.28 5.35
CA HIS A 67 -6.78 -9.60 4.15
C HIS A 67 -6.33 -8.17 4.44
N ASP A 68 -5.21 -7.81 3.85
CA ASP A 68 -4.68 -6.44 3.89
C ASP A 68 -5.26 -5.65 2.71
N VAL A 69 -6.20 -4.76 3.02
CA VAL A 69 -7.02 -4.01 2.07
C VAL A 69 -6.64 -2.54 2.01
N VAL A 70 -6.89 -1.92 0.86
CA VAL A 70 -6.70 -0.48 0.60
C VAL A 70 -8.00 0.10 0.09
N ARG A 71 -8.31 1.35 0.45
CA ARG A 71 -9.48 2.04 -0.10
C ARG A 71 -9.18 2.60 -1.48
N LEU A 72 -10.06 2.33 -2.44
CA LEU A 72 -9.93 2.87 -3.80
C LEU A 72 -9.80 4.40 -3.79
N SER A 73 -10.60 5.08 -2.97
CA SER A 73 -10.57 6.54 -2.84
C SER A 73 -9.25 7.11 -2.27
N ASP A 74 -8.47 6.31 -1.55
CA ASP A 74 -7.14 6.73 -1.09
C ASP A 74 -6.08 6.48 -2.18
N LEU A 75 -6.27 5.43 -3.00
CA LEU A 75 -5.42 5.15 -4.14
C LEU A 75 -5.61 6.17 -5.28
N GLU A 76 -6.85 6.54 -5.58
CA GLU A 76 -7.23 7.53 -6.60
C GLU A 76 -6.66 8.93 -6.35
N LYS A 77 -6.38 9.28 -5.10
CA LYS A 77 -5.72 10.55 -4.76
C LYS A 77 -4.23 10.55 -5.09
N LEU A 78 -3.63 9.37 -5.23
CA LEU A 78 -2.19 9.20 -5.39
C LEU A 78 -1.80 8.77 -6.81
N ILE A 79 -2.72 8.13 -7.54
CA ILE A 79 -2.47 7.54 -8.86
C ILE A 79 -3.67 7.81 -9.76
N ASP A 80 -3.42 8.16 -11.02
CA ASP A 80 -4.47 8.23 -12.03
C ASP A 80 -5.03 6.83 -12.31
N CYS A 81 -6.23 6.58 -11.79
CA CYS A 81 -6.92 5.31 -11.88
C CYS A 81 -7.62 5.07 -13.23
N SER A 82 -7.50 5.98 -14.20
CA SER A 82 -8.18 5.86 -15.50
C SER A 82 -7.77 4.61 -16.31
N TYR A 83 -6.55 4.08 -16.07
CA TYR A 83 -6.03 2.85 -16.72
C TYR A 83 -5.98 1.63 -15.79
N ILE A 84 -6.58 1.73 -14.60
CA ILE A 84 -6.36 0.77 -13.52
C ILE A 84 -7.08 -0.58 -13.73
N GLN A 85 -7.95 -0.75 -14.73
CA GLN A 85 -8.57 -2.05 -15.03
C GLN A 85 -7.54 -3.20 -15.17
N VAL A 86 -6.29 -2.90 -15.58
CA VAL A 86 -5.19 -3.89 -15.69
C VAL A 86 -4.46 -4.10 -14.35
N ILE A 87 -4.31 -3.06 -13.53
CA ILE A 87 -3.62 -3.11 -12.23
C ILE A 87 -4.53 -3.71 -11.15
N LEU A 88 -5.82 -3.37 -11.12
CA LEU A 88 -6.83 -3.97 -10.23
C LEU A 88 -6.98 -5.47 -10.44
N ALA A 89 -6.91 -5.94 -11.69
CA ALA A 89 -6.95 -7.37 -11.99
C ALA A 89 -5.76 -8.14 -11.37
N THR A 90 -4.62 -7.46 -11.16
CA THR A 90 -3.42 -8.01 -10.49
C THR A 90 -3.49 -7.84 -8.97
N LEU A 91 -4.09 -6.75 -8.48
CA LEU A 91 -4.35 -6.48 -7.05
C LEU A 91 -5.56 -7.23 -6.48
N ARG A 92 -6.21 -8.07 -7.30
CA ARG A 92 -7.43 -8.84 -6.97
C ARG A 92 -7.31 -9.75 -5.74
N SER A 93 -6.12 -10.09 -5.29
CA SER A 93 -5.92 -10.89 -4.07
C SER A 93 -5.83 -10.08 -2.77
N LEU A 94 -5.73 -8.74 -2.83
CA LEU A 94 -5.53 -7.90 -1.64
C LEU A 94 -6.60 -6.80 -1.44
N ILE A 95 -7.17 -6.20 -2.49
CA ILE A 95 -7.75 -4.84 -2.33
C ILE A 95 -9.27 -4.67 -2.63
N VAL A 96 -10.00 -5.61 -3.24
CA VAL A 96 -11.34 -5.30 -3.82
C VAL A 96 -12.55 -6.05 -3.20
N ASP A 97 -12.38 -6.98 -2.27
CA ASP A 97 -13.53 -7.81 -1.85
C ASP A 97 -14.57 -7.14 -0.91
N LYS A 98 -14.45 -5.85 -0.55
CA LYS A 98 -15.44 -5.18 0.33
C LYS A 98 -15.82 -3.75 -0.05
N VAL A 99 -16.06 -3.49 -1.34
CA VAL A 99 -16.80 -2.28 -1.78
C VAL A 99 -18.03 -2.63 -2.64
N CYS A 100 -18.18 -3.88 -3.10
CA CYS A 100 -19.39 -4.36 -3.77
C CYS A 100 -20.33 -5.15 -2.85
N HIS A 101 -20.55 -4.68 -1.62
CA HIS A 101 -21.78 -5.02 -0.89
C HIS A 101 -22.26 -3.86 -0.02
#